data_AF-A0A7W9BTU9-F1
#
_entry.id   AF-A0A7W9BTU9-F1
#
_cell.length_a   1.000
_cell.length_b   1.000
_cell.length_c   1.000
_cell.angle_alpha   90.00
_cell.angle_beta   90.00
_cell.angle_gamma   90.00
#
_symmetry.space_group_name_H-M   'P 1'
#
loop_
_entity.id
_entity.type
_entity.pdbx_description
1 polymer ?
#
loop_
_entity_poly.entity_id
_entity_poly.type
_entity_poly.pdbx_seq_one_letter_code
_entity_poly.pdbx_strand_id
1 'polypeptide(L)'
;MEAALSAAVGDDPALAGELQAAFFDSAATMIAALAKAAGPAEWEQAAWRLKGLAASFGAIELMIAADAAGRAAPGDEDAVDAVRAAID
;
A
#
# COMPACT_ATOMS: atom_id res chain seq x y z
N MET A 1 4.37 6.88 12.59
CA MET A 1 3.20 7.01 11.69
C MET A 1 2.22 7.99 12.33
N GLU A 2 2.54 9.29 12.42
CA GLU A 2 1.64 10.25 13.12
C GLU A 2 1.64 11.70 12.57
N ALA A 3 2.65 12.15 11.82
CA ALA A 3 2.85 13.60 11.66
C ALA A 3 1.91 14.33 10.66
N ALA A 4 1.34 13.64 9.66
CA ALA A 4 0.46 14.28 8.66
C ALA A 4 -1.04 14.06 8.95
N LEU A 5 -1.39 12.90 9.48
CA LEU A 5 -2.77 12.54 9.80
C LEU A 5 -3.23 13.17 11.12
N SER A 6 -2.34 13.27 12.13
CA SER A 6 -2.69 13.85 13.44
C SER A 6 -3.02 15.35 13.40
N ALA A 7 -2.55 16.08 12.39
CA ALA A 7 -2.83 17.51 12.26
C ALA A 7 -4.24 17.80 11.67
N ALA A 8 -4.87 16.81 11.02
CA ALA A 8 -6.21 16.92 10.43
C ALA A 8 -7.28 16.14 11.22
N VAL A 9 -6.88 15.10 11.97
CA VAL A 9 -7.79 14.21 12.74
C VAL A 9 -8.24 14.79 14.09
N GLY A 10 -7.77 15.97 14.49
CA GLY A 10 -8.07 16.56 15.80
C GLY A 10 -9.55 16.80 16.15
N ASP A 11 -10.50 16.65 15.21
CA ASP A 11 -11.91 17.06 15.41
C ASP A 11 -12.98 15.99 15.14
N ASP A 12 -12.65 14.81 14.57
CA ASP A 12 -13.66 13.76 14.35
C ASP A 12 -13.06 12.33 14.25
N PRO A 13 -13.21 11.49 15.30
CA PRO A 13 -12.75 10.11 15.26
C PRO A 13 -13.49 9.22 14.24
N ALA A 14 -14.71 9.59 13.81
CA ALA A 14 -15.43 8.87 12.76
C ALA A 14 -14.77 9.05 11.39
N LEU A 15 -14.35 10.29 11.07
CA LEU A 15 -13.64 10.60 9.83
C LEU A 15 -12.29 9.85 9.73
N ALA A 16 -11.57 9.74 10.85
CA ALA A 16 -10.33 8.97 10.91
C ALA A 16 -10.58 7.47 10.59
N GLY A 17 -11.66 6.90 11.13
CA GLY A 17 -12.06 5.52 10.85
C GLY A 17 -12.44 5.29 9.38
N GLU A 18 -13.19 6.21 8.78
CA GLU A 18 -13.57 6.14 7.36
C GLU A 18 -12.35 6.21 6.44
N LEU A 19 -11.41 7.12 6.70
CA LEU A 19 -10.16 7.23 5.94
C LEU A 19 -9.29 5.98 6.06
N GLN A 20 -9.22 5.40 7.26
CA GLN A 20 -8.48 4.17 7.49
C GLN A 20 -9.10 2.98 6.75
N ALA A 21 -10.43 2.85 6.76
CA ALA A 21 -11.13 1.84 5.99
C ALA A 21 -10.87 2.00 4.48
N ALA A 22 -10.99 3.24 3.97
CA ALA A 22 -10.73 3.52 2.55
C ALA A 22 -9.28 3.23 2.14
N PHE A 23 -8.32 3.45 3.04
CA PHE A 23 -6.91 3.07 2.84
C PHE A 23 -6.75 1.56 2.69
N PHE A 24 -7.30 0.77 3.63
CA PHE A 24 -7.19 -0.69 3.59
C PHE A 24 -7.84 -1.29 2.35
N ASP A 25 -9.03 -0.82 1.97
CA ASP A 25 -9.73 -1.27 0.76
C ASP A 25 -8.93 -0.96 -0.52
N SER A 26 -8.36 0.24 -0.59
CA SER A 26 -7.53 0.67 -1.73
C SER A 26 -6.24 -0.16 -1.83
N ALA A 27 -5.59 -0.38 -0.69
CA ALA A 27 -4.36 -1.17 -0.64
C ALA A 27 -4.61 -2.64 -0.98
N ALA A 28 -5.66 -3.26 -0.44
CA ALA A 28 -6.06 -4.63 -0.79
C ALA A 28 -6.32 -4.79 -2.30
N THR A 29 -6.93 -3.79 -2.94
CA THR A 29 -7.15 -3.79 -4.39
C THR A 29 -5.83 -3.80 -5.18
N MET A 30 -4.84 -3.00 -4.76
CA MET A 30 -3.55 -2.95 -5.44
C MET A 30 -2.69 -4.19 -5.18
N ILE A 31 -2.76 -4.78 -3.99
CA ILE A 31 -2.12 -6.05 -3.68
C ILE A 31 -2.70 -7.17 -4.55
N ALA A 32 -4.02 -7.20 -4.73
CA ALA A 32 -4.67 -8.14 -5.62
C ALA A 32 -4.27 -7.93 -7.09
N ALA A 33 -4.08 -6.67 -7.52
CA ALA A 33 -3.59 -6.35 -8.87
C ALA A 33 -2.13 -6.80 -9.06
N LEU A 34 -1.27 -6.55 -8.07
CA LEU A 34 0.13 -6.98 -8.08
C LEU A 34 0.24 -8.51 -8.20
N ALA A 35 -0.52 -9.24 -7.37
CA ALA A 35 -0.55 -10.70 -7.38
C ALA A 35 -1.11 -11.33 -8.68
N LYS A 36 -1.83 -10.55 -9.50
CA LYS A 36 -2.45 -11.01 -10.74
C LYS A 36 -1.79 -10.42 -12.00
N ALA A 37 -0.73 -9.62 -11.85
CA ALA A 37 -0.08 -8.96 -12.97
C ALA A 37 0.43 -10.00 -13.98
N ALA A 38 0.04 -9.83 -15.25
CA ALA A 38 0.41 -10.73 -16.33
C ALA A 38 1.80 -10.40 -16.93
N GLY A 39 2.37 -9.25 -16.57
CA GLY A 39 3.69 -8.85 -17.05
C GLY A 39 4.32 -7.69 -16.29
N PRO A 40 5.55 -7.31 -16.68
CA PRO A 40 6.37 -6.34 -15.93
C PRO A 40 5.70 -4.98 -15.74
N ALA A 41 5.05 -4.46 -16.78
CA ALA A 41 4.41 -3.14 -16.72
C ALA A 41 3.22 -3.11 -15.75
N GLU A 42 2.41 -4.17 -15.72
CA GLU A 42 1.28 -4.29 -14.79
C GLU A 42 1.77 -4.44 -13.35
N TRP A 43 2.85 -5.21 -13.17
CA TRP A 43 3.49 -5.43 -11.88
C TRP A 43 4.05 -4.13 -11.28
N GLU A 44 4.94 -3.45 -12.02
CA GLU A 44 5.53 -2.17 -11.60
C GLU A 44 4.46 -1.13 -11.31
N GLN A 45 3.44 -1.05 -12.16
CA GLN A 45 2.34 -0.11 -11.99
C GLN A 45 1.54 -0.38 -10.71
N ALA A 46 1.21 -1.64 -10.39
CA ALA A 46 0.52 -1.99 -9.16
C ALA A 46 1.38 -1.67 -7.92
N ALA A 47 2.66 -2.05 -7.96
CA ALA A 47 3.61 -1.81 -6.88
C ALA A 47 3.81 -0.31 -6.59
N TRP A 48 4.00 0.52 -7.62
CA TRP A 48 4.24 1.95 -7.41
C TRP A 48 2.99 2.72 -7.01
N ARG A 49 1.80 2.29 -7.45
CA ARG A 49 0.55 2.85 -6.93
C ARG A 49 0.39 2.51 -5.45
N LEU A 50 0.72 1.29 -5.05
CA LEU A 50 0.69 0.89 -3.66
C LEU A 50 1.68 1.69 -2.82
N LYS A 51 2.91 1.90 -3.33
CA LYS A 51 3.91 2.77 -2.70
C LYS A 51 3.39 4.20 -2.50
N GLY A 52 2.76 4.79 -3.51
CA GLY A 52 2.20 6.14 -3.45
C GLY A 52 1.06 6.27 -2.43
N LEU A 53 0.17 5.27 -2.36
CA LEU A 53 -0.86 5.21 -1.33
C LEU A 53 -0.25 5.13 0.06
N ALA A 54 0.69 4.20 0.28
CA ALA A 54 1.36 4.02 1.56
C ALA A 54 2.07 5.31 2.03
N ALA A 55 2.74 6.01 1.11
CA ALA A 55 3.36 7.30 1.40
C ALA A 55 2.36 8.36 1.86
N SER A 56 1.18 8.43 1.22
CA SER A 56 0.13 9.40 1.55
C SER A 56 -0.43 9.23 2.97
N PHE A 57 -0.43 7.99 3.49
CA PHE A 57 -0.90 7.65 4.84
C PHE A 57 0.23 7.49 5.87
N GLY A 58 1.49 7.64 5.45
CA GLY A 58 2.65 7.45 6.32
C GLY A 58 2.88 6.00 6.75
N ALA A 59 2.38 5.02 5.98
CA ALA A 59 2.59 3.59 6.18
C ALA A 59 3.96 3.17 5.65
N ILE A 60 5.01 3.46 6.44
CA ILE A 60 6.41 3.34 6.01
C ILE A 60 6.78 1.90 5.61
N GLU A 61 6.41 0.90 6.40
CA GLU A 61 6.75 -0.50 6.11
C GLU A 61 6.11 -0.96 4.79
N LEU A 62 4.83 -0.65 4.57
CA LEU A 62 4.14 -0.94 3.32
C LEU A 62 4.77 -0.20 2.13
N MET A 63 5.19 1.05 2.33
CA MET A 63 5.87 1.84 1.30
C MET A 63 7.20 1.20 0.89
N ILE A 64 7.98 0.70 1.85
CA ILE A 64 9.26 0.02 1.60
C ILE A 64 9.02 -1.31 0.89
N ALA A 65 8.09 -2.13 1.37
CA ALA A 65 7.75 -3.40 0.76
C ALA A 65 7.27 -3.23 -0.69
N ALA A 66 6.44 -2.21 -0.95
CA ALA A 66 5.95 -1.91 -2.29
C ALA A 66 7.06 -1.40 -3.24
N ASP A 67 8.03 -0.61 -2.76
CA ASP A 67 9.19 -0.21 -3.58
C ASP A 67 10.06 -1.43 -3.92
N ALA A 68 10.31 -2.30 -2.95
CA ALA A 68 11.06 -3.54 -3.15
C ALA A 68 10.36 -4.45 -4.16
N ALA A 69 9.04 -4.65 -4.02
CA ALA A 69 8.24 -5.44 -4.95
C ALA A 69 8.31 -4.87 -6.37
N GLY A 70 8.19 -3.56 -6.55
CA GLY A 70 8.29 -2.92 -7.87
C GLY A 70 9.67 -3.05 -8.54
N ARG A 71 10.70 -3.48 -7.82
CA ARG A 71 12.04 -3.79 -8.36
C ARG A 71 12.31 -5.29 -8.49
N ALA A 72 11.46 -6.13 -7.93
CA ALA A 72 11.55 -7.58 -8.00
C ALA A 72 11.09 -8.10 -9.38
N ALA A 73 11.32 -9.39 -9.62
CA ALA A 73 10.83 -10.02 -10.83
C ALA A 73 9.28 -10.04 -10.84
N PRO A 74 8.61 -9.83 -11.98
CA PRO A 74 7.16 -9.94 -12.05
C PRO A 74 6.69 -11.35 -11.67
N GLY A 75 5.71 -11.43 -10.78
CA GLY A 75 5.19 -12.69 -10.26
C GLY A 75 6.01 -13.29 -9.10
N ASP A 76 6.95 -12.55 -8.53
CA ASP A 76 7.70 -12.95 -7.34
C ASP A 76 6.76 -13.09 -6.12
N GLU A 77 6.51 -14.33 -5.70
CA GLU A 77 5.58 -14.64 -4.61
C GLU A 77 6.06 -14.09 -3.26
N ASP A 78 7.38 -14.09 -3.00
CA ASP A 78 7.96 -13.56 -1.76
C ASP A 78 7.74 -12.05 -1.67
N ALA A 79 7.85 -11.34 -2.80
CA ALA A 79 7.55 -9.91 -2.86
C ALA A 79 6.07 -9.60 -2.57
N VAL A 80 5.13 -10.43 -3.04
CA VAL A 80 3.70 -10.28 -2.74
C VAL A 80 3.41 -10.54 -1.26
N ASP A 81 4.01 -11.58 -0.69
CA ASP A 81 3.79 -11.94 0.71
C ASP A 81 4.42 -10.91 1.66
N ALA A 82 5.58 -10.36 1.34
CA ALA A 82 6.17 -9.25 2.08
C ALA A 82 5.25 -8.01 2.09
N VAL A 83 4.60 -7.71 0.97
CA VAL A 83 3.64 -6.61 0.88
C VAL A 83 2.39 -6.88 1.71
N ARG A 84 1.86 -8.11 1.71
CA ARG A 84 0.71 -8.51 2.55
C ARG A 84 1.03 -8.42 4.04
N ALA A 85 2.21 -8.89 4.43
CA ALA A 85 2.64 -8.83 5.82
C ALA A 85 2.82 -7.38 6.33
N ALA A 86 3.04 -6.41 5.42
CA ALA A 86 3.24 -5.01 5.78
C ALA A 86 1.93 -4.21 5.94
N ILE A 87 0.77 -4.79 5.61
CA ILE A 87 -0.55 -4.19 5.80
C ILE A 87 -1.33 -4.75 7.00
N ASP A 88 -0.98 -5.96 7.45
CA ASP A 88 -1.51 -6.57 8.69
C ASP A 88 -1.01 -5.86 9.96
#